data_AF-A0A3B9MK25-F1
#
_entry.id   AF-A0A3B9MK25-F1
#
_cell.length_a   1.000
_cell.length_b   1.000
_cell.length_c   1.000
_cell.angle_alpha   90.00
_cell.angle_beta   90.00
_cell.angle_gamma   90.00
#
_symmetry.space_group_name_H-M   'P 1'
#
loop_
_entity.id
_entity.type
_entity.pdbx_description
1 polymer ?
#
loop_
_entity_poly.entity_id
_entity_poly.type
_entity_poly.pdbx_seq_one_letter_code
_entity_poly.pdbx_strand_id
1 'polypeptide(L)' 'LLDLLFHCLSVYLCRLAAVIYRSEADQLDSFVRFVDVNGLAKYLRTKNWAAFARGYNGPKYKINPYDTKLAAAYKKFGG' A
#
# COMPACT_ATOMS: atom_id res chain seq x y z
N LEU A 1 -9.74 0.30 -8.10
CA LEU A 1 -9.02 -0.29 -6.94
C LEU A 1 -7.53 -0.41 -7.23
N LEU A 2 -7.17 -0.78 -8.47
CA LEU A 2 -5.79 -0.76 -9.00
C LEU A 2 -5.21 0.66 -9.19
N ASP A 3 -6.06 1.69 -9.42
CA ASP A 3 -5.57 3.07 -9.59
C ASP A 3 -5.05 3.74 -8.31
N LEU A 4 -5.53 3.31 -7.13
CA LEU A 4 -5.04 3.81 -5.84
C LEU A 4 -3.70 3.18 -5.44
N LEU A 5 -3.39 1.99 -5.97
CA LEU A 5 -2.09 1.35 -5.83
C LEU A 5 -1.05 2.00 -6.77
N PHE A 6 -1.45 2.38 -7.98
CA PHE A 6 -0.54 2.96 -8.98
C PHE A 6 0.05 4.31 -8.56
N HIS A 7 -0.72 5.16 -7.86
CA HIS A 7 -0.23 6.48 -7.44
C HIS A 7 0.70 6.45 -6.22
N CYS A 8 0.75 5.35 -5.47
CA CYS A 8 1.68 5.19 -4.36
C CYS A 8 3.04 4.59 -4.80
N LEU A 9 3.08 3.93 -5.96
CA LEU A 9 4.26 3.22 -6.46
C LEU A 9 5.18 4.08 -7.34
N SER A 10 4.80 5.31 -7.70
CA SER A 10 5.62 6.18 -8.57
C SER A 10 6.92 6.68 -7.93
N VAL A 11 7.08 6.57 -6.61
CA VAL A 11 8.26 7.08 -5.88
C VAL A 11 9.39 6.03 -5.78
N TYR A 12 9.15 4.76 -6.13
CA TYR A 12 10.13 3.65 -5.99
C TYR A 12 10.61 3.05 -7.32
N LEU A 13 10.34 3.74 -8.44
CA LEU A 13 10.26 3.14 -9.78
C LEU A 13 11.57 2.66 -10.45
N CYS A 14 12.77 2.81 -9.84
CA CYS A 14 14.01 2.40 -10.53
C CYS A 14 14.59 1.02 -10.16
N ARG A 15 14.05 0.29 -9.16
CA ARG A 15 14.59 -1.03 -8.77
C ARG A 15 13.64 -2.22 -8.89
N LEU A 16 12.33 -2.00 -9.04
CA LEU A 16 11.32 -3.05 -9.04
C LEU A 16 10.68 -3.34 -10.42
N ALA A 17 10.98 -2.53 -11.44
CA ALA A 17 10.33 -2.58 -12.75
C ALA A 17 10.47 -3.94 -13.49
N ALA A 18 11.46 -4.77 -13.16
CA ALA A 18 11.66 -6.07 -13.82
C ALA A 18 10.71 -7.19 -13.35
N VAL A 19 10.18 -7.10 -12.12
CA VAL A 19 9.30 -8.15 -11.54
C VAL A 19 7.82 -7.82 -11.77
N ILE A 20 7.48 -6.53 -11.84
CA ILE A 20 6.10 -6.01 -11.87
C ILE A 20 5.39 -6.28 -13.22
N TYR A 21 6.10 -6.55 -14.32
CA TYR A 21 5.51 -6.57 -15.66
C TYR A 21 4.84 -7.89 -16.11
N ARG A 22 4.79 -8.95 -15.29
CA ARG A 22 4.34 -10.29 -15.74
C ARG A 22 2.86 -10.62 -15.47
N SER A 23 2.30 -10.23 -14.33
CA SER A 23 0.87 -10.43 -14.03
C SER A 23 0.42 -9.59 -12.81
N GLU A 24 -0.88 -9.30 -12.71
CA GLU A 24 -1.47 -8.66 -11.51
C GLU A 24 -1.27 -9.50 -10.24
N ALA A 25 -1.19 -10.83 -10.38
CA ALA A 25 -0.94 -11.75 -9.28
C ALA A 25 0.48 -11.60 -8.71
N ASP A 26 1.49 -11.46 -9.57
CA ASP A 26 2.88 -11.25 -9.15
C ASP A 26 3.07 -9.88 -8.46
N GLN A 27 2.33 -8.87 -8.93
CA GLN A 27 2.30 -7.55 -8.29
C GLN A 27 1.68 -7.63 -6.89
N LEU A 28 0.59 -8.39 -6.75
CA LEU A 28 -0.06 -8.60 -5.46
C LEU A 28 0.84 -9.39 -4.50
N ASP A 29 1.49 -10.46 -4.95
CA ASP A 29 2.43 -11.24 -4.13
C ASP A 29 3.60 -10.36 -3.65
N SER A 30 4.16 -9.54 -4.55
CA SER A 30 5.22 -8.59 -4.20
C SER A 30 4.78 -7.57 -3.16
N PHE A 31 3.56 -7.04 -3.28
CA PHE A 31 2.96 -6.16 -2.29
C PHE A 31 2.79 -6.84 -0.92
N VAL A 32 2.24 -8.05 -0.89
CA VAL A 32 2.03 -8.82 0.34
C VAL A 32 3.37 -9.10 1.03
N ARG A 33 4.39 -9.54 0.28
CA ARG A 33 5.73 -9.74 0.81
C ARG A 33 6.33 -8.46 1.38
N PHE A 34 6.20 -7.34 0.68
CA PHE A 34 6.68 -6.05 1.16
C PHE A 34 6.04 -5.68 2.51
N VAL A 35 4.72 -5.83 2.63
CA VAL A 35 3.97 -5.53 3.85
C VAL A 35 4.43 -6.40 5.02
N ASP A 36 4.72 -7.67 4.76
CA ASP A 36 5.16 -8.63 5.77
C ASP A 36 6.60 -8.34 6.24
N VAL A 37 7.56 -8.24 5.32
CA VAL A 37 8.98 -8.03 5.67
C VAL A 37 9.23 -6.69 6.36
N ASN A 38 8.42 -5.66 6.07
CA ASN A 38 8.49 -4.36 6.74
C ASN A 38 7.64 -4.30 8.02
N GLY A 39 7.02 -5.39 8.44
CA GLY A 39 6.21 -5.47 9.66
C GLY A 39 4.99 -4.55 9.64
N LEU A 40 4.48 -4.21 8.46
CA LEU A 40 3.34 -3.30 8.28
C LEU A 40 2.00 -4.03 8.44
N ALA A 41 2.00 -5.36 8.31
CA ALA A 41 0.80 -6.20 8.44
C ALA A 41 0.07 -5.98 9.77
N LYS A 42 0.80 -5.73 10.86
CA LYS A 42 0.21 -5.45 12.18
C LYS A 42 -0.72 -4.23 12.16
N TYR A 43 -0.37 -3.19 11.42
CA TYR A 43 -1.18 -1.97 11.32
C TYR A 43 -2.45 -2.18 10.50
N LEU A 44 -2.41 -3.05 9.47
CA LEU A 44 -3.61 -3.45 8.76
C LEU A 44 -4.55 -4.25 9.66
N ARG A 45 -4.03 -5.24 10.40
CA ARG A 45 -4.82 -6.07 11.33
C ARG A 45 -5.50 -5.26 12.42
N THR A 46 -4.79 -4.28 12.99
CA THR A 46 -5.34 -3.39 14.01
C THR A 46 -6.06 -2.16 13.44
N LYS A 47 -6.28 -2.10 12.12
CA LYS A 47 -6.95 -0.97 11.43
C LYS A 47 -6.30 0.40 11.72
N ASN A 48 -4.99 0.42 12.00
CA ASN A 48 -4.24 1.65 12.22
C ASN A 48 -3.77 2.23 10.88
N TRP A 49 -4.71 2.87 10.18
CA TRP A 49 -4.51 3.40 8.84
C TRP A 49 -3.42 4.46 8.76
N ALA A 50 -3.29 5.30 9.79
CA ALA A 50 -2.26 6.33 9.87
C ALA A 50 -0.85 5.72 9.96
N ALA A 51 -0.65 4.73 10.84
CA ALA A 51 0.64 4.06 10.98
C ALA A 51 1.01 3.26 9.73
N PHE A 52 0.03 2.56 9.12
CA PHE A 52 0.25 1.87 7.86
C PHE A 52 0.62 2.84 6.73
N ALA A 53 -0.16 3.92 6.54
CA ALA A 53 0.08 4.90 5.50
C ALA A 53 1.43 5.58 5.67
N ARG A 54 1.83 5.94 6.90
CA ARG A 54 3.16 6.48 7.18
C ARG A 54 4.28 5.49 6.88
N GLY A 55 4.09 4.21 7.23
CA GLY A 55 5.09 3.17 6.98
C GLY A 55 5.29 2.87 5.49
N TYR A 56 4.21 2.85 4.71
CA TYR A 56 4.23 2.53 3.29
C TYR A 56 4.62 3.73 2.40
N ASN A 57 4.00 4.90 2.66
CA ASN A 57 4.15 6.11 1.83
C ASN A 57 5.23 7.08 2.37
N GLY A 58 5.73 6.84 3.59
CA GLY A 58 6.66 7.71 4.29
C GLY A 58 6.00 8.84 5.10
N PRO A 59 6.80 9.70 5.76
CA PRO A 59 6.31 10.73 6.68
C PRO A 59 5.33 11.74 6.06
N LYS A 60 5.41 11.95 4.74
CA LYS A 60 4.57 12.87 3.97
C LYS A 60 3.22 12.27 3.55
N TYR A 61 2.83 11.12 4.09
CA TYR A 61 1.59 10.40 3.72
C TYR A 61 0.29 11.22 3.86
N LYS A 62 0.31 12.38 4.53
CA LYS A 62 -0.86 13.26 4.67
C LYS A 62 -1.07 14.22 3.48
N ILE A 63 -0.05 14.44 2.65
CA ILE A 63 -0.17 15.32 1.46
C ILE A 63 -1.23 14.78 0.51
N ASN A 64 -1.20 13.46 0.30
CA ASN A 64 -2.26 12.72 -0.35
C ASN A 64 -2.92 11.89 0.75
N PRO A 65 -4.14 12.19 1.24
CA PRO A 65 -4.66 11.68 2.51
C PRO A 65 -4.90 10.16 2.50
N TYR A 66 -3.82 9.38 2.56
CA TYR A 66 -3.82 7.94 2.31
C TYR A 66 -4.45 7.17 3.47
N ASP A 67 -4.29 7.64 4.70
CA ASP A 67 -4.98 7.10 5.87
C ASP A 67 -6.51 7.18 5.72
N THR A 68 -7.03 8.34 5.35
CA THR A 68 -8.47 8.54 5.12
C THR A 68 -8.98 7.70 3.96
N LYS A 69 -8.21 7.62 2.86
CA LYS A 69 -8.57 6.80 1.68
C LYS A 69 -8.62 5.31 2.03
N LEU A 70 -7.66 4.80 2.80
CA LEU A 70 -7.63 3.41 3.27
C LEU A 70 -8.82 3.10 4.20
N ALA A 71 -9.11 3.99 5.15
CA ALA A 71 -10.24 3.83 6.07
C ALA A 71 -11.58 3.78 5.32
N ALA A 72 -11.78 4.69 4.35
CA ALA A 72 -12.97 4.74 3.53
C ALA A 72 -13.11 3.49 2.64
N ALA A 73 -12.02 3.02 2.04
CA ALA A 73 -12.01 1.80 1.23
C ALA A 73 -12.39 0.58 2.08
N TYR A 74 -11.82 0.43 3.28
CA TYR A 74 -12.17 -0.66 4.19
C TYR A 74 -13.67 -0.67 4.52
N LYS A 75 -14.23 0.49 4.88
CA LYS A 75 -15.67 0.63 5.14
C LYS A 75 -16.54 0.27 3.92
N LYS A 76 -16.08 0.60 2.71
CA LYS A 76 -16.85 0.37 1.46
C LYS A 76 -16.87 -1.09 1.03
N PHE A 77 -15.78 -1.84 1.25
CA PHE A 77 -15.59 -3.17 0.65
C PHE A 77 -15.53 -4.33 1.65
N GLY A 78 -15.42 -4.08 2.95
CA GLY A 78 -15.20 -5.16 3.92
C GLY A 78 -15.30 -4.72 5.38
N GLY A 79 -16.22 -3.81 5.66
CA GLY A 79 -16.60 -3.42 7.02
C GLY A 79 -17.80 -4.20 7.49
#